data_AF-A0A3P9KC44-F1
#
_entry.id   AF-A0A3P9KC44-F1
#
_cell.length_a   1.000
_cell.length_b   1.000
_cell.length_c   1.000
_cell.angle_alpha   90.00
_cell.angle_beta   90.00
_cell.angle_gamma   90.00
#
_symmetry.space_group_name_H-M   'P 1'
#
loop_
_entity.id
_entity.type
_entity.pdbx_description
1 polymer ?
#
loop_
_entity_poly.entity_id
_entity_poly.type
_entity_poly.pdbx_seq_one_letter_code
_entity_poly.pdbx_strand_id
1 'polypeptide(L)'
;EVVVLNIQFTFNMPLPLSKHVLQQHSGCEWDDETGETKSFNRYAYDGEDFPKLDLLKHEWTALTEKALATKLTWENNKVIFFFSVVLPSVSLLQRSNSSLVSCHATGFFPDMVDLFWMKDGEEFHEDVEKGEILPHNDETFQMSIYLNTSSLPLTDWKKFSCVFQLFRNQKNITISLDKTKIRTNKATYSMSPALIVVSYLFLWLTGIRSFTHLK
;
A
#
# COMPACT_ATOMS: atom_id res chain seq x y z
N GLU A 1 -3.08 -19.32 18.15
CA GLU A 1 -4.46 -19.21 18.67
C GLU A 1 -5.31 -20.35 18.14
N VAL A 2 -6.19 -20.92 18.96
CA VAL A 2 -7.24 -21.84 18.48
C VAL A 2 -8.43 -20.96 18.15
N VAL A 3 -8.59 -20.59 16.89
CA VAL A 3 -9.75 -19.82 16.44
C VAL A 3 -10.92 -20.79 16.27
N VAL A 4 -11.85 -20.79 17.23
CA VAL A 4 -13.12 -21.52 17.09
C VAL A 4 -14.04 -20.69 16.20
N LEU A 5 -13.84 -20.79 14.89
CA LEU A 5 -14.78 -20.22 13.93
C LEU A 5 -16.07 -21.05 13.91
N ASN A 6 -17.18 -20.38 13.64
CA ASN A 6 -18.46 -21.04 13.42
C ASN A 6 -18.41 -21.74 12.03
N ILE A 7 -17.83 -22.95 11.99
CA ILE A 7 -17.47 -23.77 10.81
C ILE A 7 -18.70 -24.14 9.94
N GLN A 8 -19.92 -23.90 10.42
CA GLN A 8 -21.16 -24.39 9.82
C GLN A 8 -21.52 -23.75 8.46
N PHE A 9 -21.15 -22.49 8.22
CA PHE A 9 -21.51 -21.79 6.97
C PHE A 9 -20.43 -21.88 5.88
N THR A 10 -19.17 -22.10 6.24
CA THR A 10 -18.04 -22.00 5.30
C THR A 10 -17.69 -23.34 4.64
N PHE A 11 -18.04 -24.47 5.25
CA PHE A 11 -17.49 -25.79 4.89
C PHE A 11 -18.49 -26.75 4.23
N ASN A 12 -19.79 -26.42 4.22
CA ASN A 12 -20.87 -27.28 3.68
C ASN A 12 -20.75 -28.76 4.12
N MET A 13 -20.29 -28.99 5.35
CA MET A 13 -20.11 -30.31 5.93
C MET A 13 -21.46 -30.83 6.44
N PRO A 14 -21.77 -32.13 6.34
CA PRO A 14 -23.02 -32.68 6.81
C PRO A 14 -23.19 -32.37 8.31
N LEU A 15 -24.34 -31.77 8.65
CA LEU A 15 -24.73 -31.41 10.01
C LEU A 15 -24.48 -32.58 10.96
N PRO A 16 -23.58 -32.43 11.92
CA PRO A 16 -23.47 -33.43 12.94
C PRO A 16 -24.33 -33.02 14.13
N LEU A 17 -25.10 -33.99 14.59
CA LEU A 17 -25.67 -34.02 15.93
C LEU A 17 -24.55 -34.09 17.02
N SER A 18 -23.27 -34.08 16.63
CA SER A 18 -22.04 -34.19 17.42
C SER A 18 -21.09 -33.00 17.28
N LYS A 19 -20.14 -32.85 18.21
CA LYS A 19 -19.08 -31.82 18.18
C LYS A 19 -17.93 -32.28 17.29
N HIS A 20 -17.41 -31.37 16.47
CA HIS A 20 -16.26 -31.59 15.58
C HIS A 20 -15.20 -30.51 15.80
N VAL A 21 -13.96 -30.79 15.41
CA VAL A 21 -12.82 -29.88 15.59
C VAL A 21 -12.15 -29.62 14.25
N LEU A 22 -12.04 -28.34 13.88
CA LEU A 22 -11.15 -27.91 12.81
C LEU A 22 -9.92 -27.25 13.45
N GLN A 23 -8.73 -27.70 13.05
CA GLN A 23 -7.46 -27.14 13.48
C GLN A 23 -6.80 -26.45 12.28
N GLN A 24 -6.14 -25.32 12.53
CA GLN A 24 -5.41 -24.56 11.54
C GLN A 24 -3.99 -24.31 12.05
N HIS A 25 -3.00 -24.57 11.19
CA HIS A 25 -1.59 -24.35 11.49
C HIS A 25 -0.93 -23.62 10.32
N SER A 26 -0.58 -22.35 10.54
CA SER A 26 0.12 -21.50 9.56
C SER A 26 1.58 -21.33 9.96
N GLY A 27 2.49 -21.32 8.98
CA GLY A 27 3.91 -21.11 9.23
C GLY A 27 4.72 -20.90 7.96
N CYS A 28 6.01 -20.64 8.12
CA CYS A 28 7.00 -20.63 7.05
C CYS A 28 8.20 -21.51 7.43
N GLU A 29 8.79 -22.14 6.43
CA GLU A 29 10.00 -22.95 6.50
C GLU A 29 11.03 -22.29 5.58
N TRP A 30 12.25 -22.11 6.07
CA TRP A 30 13.37 -21.56 5.30
C TRP A 30 14.41 -22.67 5.09
N ASP A 31 14.88 -22.80 3.85
CA ASP A 31 15.94 -23.75 3.49
C ASP A 31 17.27 -23.01 3.32
N ASP A 32 18.22 -23.29 4.22
CA ASP A 32 19.53 -22.64 4.26
C ASP A 32 20.45 -23.03 3.09
N GLU A 33 20.19 -24.15 2.40
CA GLU A 33 21.00 -24.62 1.27
C GLU A 33 20.54 -24.00 -0.06
N THR A 34 19.23 -23.91 -0.26
CA THR A 34 18.64 -23.41 -1.51
C THR A 34 18.25 -21.93 -1.45
N GLY A 35 18.10 -21.37 -0.26
CA GLY A 35 17.51 -20.05 -0.03
C GLY A 35 16.01 -20.00 -0.33
N GLU A 36 15.35 -21.15 -0.54
CA GLU A 36 13.91 -21.21 -0.79
C GLU A 36 13.14 -20.99 0.52
N THR A 37 12.19 -20.06 0.51
CA THR A 37 11.19 -19.95 1.57
C THR A 37 9.92 -20.66 1.15
N LYS A 38 9.38 -21.54 2.00
CA LYS A 38 8.05 -22.14 1.84
C LYS A 38 7.14 -21.55 2.89
N SER A 39 5.96 -21.10 2.51
CA SER A 39 4.95 -20.69 3.49
C SER A 39 3.65 -21.47 3.28
N PHE A 40 3.01 -21.82 4.37
CA PHE A 40 1.86 -22.71 4.33
C PHE A 40 0.79 -22.37 5.36
N ASN A 41 -0.41 -22.83 5.07
CA ASN A 41 -1.52 -22.90 6.00
C ASN A 41 -2.15 -24.30 5.89
N ARG A 42 -1.96 -25.14 6.92
CA ARG A 42 -2.42 -26.53 6.97
C ARG A 42 -3.68 -26.62 7.82
N TYR A 43 -4.65 -27.38 7.36
CA TYR A 43 -5.89 -27.65 8.10
C TYR A 43 -5.95 -29.13 8.48
N ALA A 44 -6.56 -29.41 9.63
CA ALA A 44 -6.94 -30.75 10.05
C ALA A 44 -8.40 -30.75 10.54
N TYR A 45 -9.14 -31.82 10.26
CA TYR A 45 -10.54 -31.99 10.66
C TYR A 45 -10.69 -33.27 11.47
N ASP A 46 -11.14 -33.15 12.72
CA ASP A 46 -11.21 -34.23 13.71
C ASP A 46 -9.88 -34.99 13.90
N GLY A 47 -8.75 -34.27 13.77
CA GLY A 47 -7.41 -34.83 13.90
C GLY A 47 -6.86 -35.50 12.64
N GLU A 48 -7.62 -35.54 11.54
CA GLU A 48 -7.15 -36.03 10.24
C GLU A 48 -6.69 -34.87 9.35
N ASP A 49 -5.67 -35.10 8.53
CA ASP A 49 -5.17 -34.12 7.56
C ASP A 49 -6.27 -33.68 6.57
N PHE A 50 -6.34 -32.38 6.36
CA PHE A 50 -7.30 -31.71 5.48
C PHE A 50 -6.54 -30.88 4.42
N PRO A 51 -7.16 -30.02 3.57
CA PRO A 51 -6.39 -29.25 2.59
C PRO A 51 -5.28 -28.41 3.23
N LYS A 52 -4.15 -28.31 2.54
CA LYS A 52 -3.06 -27.36 2.80
C LYS A 52 -3.04 -26.31 1.71
N LEU A 53 -2.80 -25.06 2.07
CA LEU A 53 -2.53 -23.97 1.14
C LEU A 53 -1.04 -23.65 1.16
N ASP A 54 -0.42 -23.61 -0.02
CA ASP A 54 0.86 -22.92 -0.22
C ASP A 54 0.57 -21.43 -0.40
N LEU A 55 1.04 -20.59 0.52
CA LEU A 55 0.67 -19.16 0.52
C LEU A 55 1.46 -18.37 -0.54
N LEU A 56 2.66 -18.82 -0.93
CA LEU A 56 3.43 -18.18 -2.00
C LEU A 56 2.89 -18.57 -3.37
N LYS A 57 2.63 -19.87 -3.58
CA LYS A 57 2.12 -20.40 -4.85
C LYS A 57 0.62 -20.22 -5.02
N HIS A 58 -0.08 -19.88 -3.94
CA HIS A 58 -1.55 -19.74 -3.89
C HIS A 58 -2.28 -21.00 -4.34
N GLU A 59 -1.72 -22.17 -4.01
CA GLU A 59 -2.22 -23.46 -4.47
C GLU A 59 -2.75 -24.28 -3.29
N TRP A 60 -3.98 -24.79 -3.44
CA TRP A 60 -4.51 -25.76 -2.49
C TRP A 60 -4.09 -27.19 -2.87
N THR A 61 -3.62 -27.92 -1.89
CA THR A 61 -3.35 -29.35 -1.98
C THR A 61 -4.31 -30.08 -1.05
N ALA A 62 -5.14 -30.97 -1.61
CA ALA A 62 -5.92 -31.89 -0.79
C ALA A 62 -4.98 -32.98 -0.27
N LEU A 63 -4.82 -33.08 1.05
CA LEU A 63 -3.95 -34.09 1.67
C LEU A 63 -4.64 -35.47 1.81
N THR A 64 -5.96 -35.52 1.62
CA THR A 64 -6.79 -36.73 1.68
C THR A 64 -7.87 -36.71 0.60
N GLU A 65 -8.42 -37.88 0.23
CA GLU A 65 -9.52 -37.95 -0.74
C GLU A 65 -10.78 -37.23 -0.24
N LYS A 66 -11.07 -37.34 1.07
CA LYS A 66 -12.17 -36.64 1.76
C LYS A 66 -12.05 -35.12 1.63
N ALA A 67 -10.83 -34.60 1.52
CA ALA A 67 -10.54 -33.18 1.38
C ALA A 67 -10.71 -32.63 -0.05
N LEU A 68 -10.92 -33.48 -1.07
CA LEU A 68 -11.01 -33.04 -2.48
C LEU A 68 -12.20 -32.12 -2.74
N ALA A 69 -13.39 -32.48 -2.26
CA ALA A 69 -14.60 -31.66 -2.42
C ALA A 69 -14.43 -30.29 -1.77
N THR A 70 -13.79 -30.25 -0.59
CA THR A 70 -13.51 -29.01 0.13
C THR A 70 -12.45 -28.16 -0.56
N LYS A 71 -11.36 -28.77 -1.07
CA LYS A 71 -10.37 -28.08 -1.90
C LYS A 71 -11.05 -27.35 -3.07
N LEU A 72 -11.84 -28.07 -3.87
CA LEU A 72 -12.52 -27.49 -5.04
C LEU A 72 -13.47 -26.36 -4.64
N THR A 73 -14.19 -26.52 -3.53
CA THR A 73 -15.08 -25.49 -2.99
C THR A 73 -14.31 -24.24 -2.59
N TRP A 74 -13.17 -24.39 -1.92
CA TRP A 74 -12.37 -23.25 -1.45
C TRP A 74 -11.61 -22.54 -2.56
N GLU A 75 -11.15 -23.30 -3.57
CA GLU A 75 -10.59 -22.76 -4.81
C GLU A 75 -11.64 -21.89 -5.53
N ASN A 76 -12.84 -22.42 -5.72
CA ASN A 76 -13.93 -21.72 -6.43
C ASN A 76 -14.44 -20.49 -5.66
N ASN A 77 -14.61 -20.62 -4.34
CA ASN A 77 -15.15 -19.54 -3.50
C ASN A 77 -14.08 -18.52 -3.07
N LYS A 78 -12.82 -18.69 -3.49
CA LYS A 78 -11.66 -17.89 -3.03
C LYS A 78 -11.55 -17.80 -1.49
N VAL A 79 -12.04 -18.84 -0.78
CA VAL A 79 -12.17 -18.92 0.70
C VAL A 79 -10.83 -18.89 1.44
N ILE A 80 -9.71 -18.89 0.71
CA ILE A 80 -8.37 -18.56 1.24
C ILE A 80 -8.35 -17.29 2.10
N PHE A 81 -9.25 -16.33 1.86
CA PHE A 81 -9.18 -15.01 2.45
C PHE A 81 -9.99 -14.88 3.75
N PHE A 82 -9.46 -15.45 4.84
CA PHE A 82 -9.79 -15.00 6.19
C PHE A 82 -9.06 -13.70 6.59
N PHE A 83 -8.28 -13.12 5.67
CA PHE A 83 -7.69 -11.79 5.77
C PHE A 83 -8.43 -10.88 4.82
N SER A 84 -9.27 -9.96 5.29
CA SER A 84 -9.94 -8.99 4.41
C SER A 84 -8.90 -8.19 3.61
N VAL A 85 -8.86 -8.28 2.27
CA VAL A 85 -8.00 -7.37 1.48
C VAL A 85 -8.56 -5.96 1.61
N VAL A 86 -7.71 -5.03 2.03
CA VAL A 86 -8.00 -3.60 1.94
C VAL A 86 -7.04 -3.00 0.92
N LEU A 87 -7.59 -2.43 -0.16
CA LEU A 87 -6.80 -1.73 -1.17
C LEU A 87 -6.41 -0.34 -0.65
N PRO A 88 -5.19 0.15 -0.93
CA PRO A 88 -4.77 1.46 -0.48
C PRO A 88 -5.49 2.59 -1.20
N SER A 89 -5.46 3.76 -0.56
CA SER A 89 -5.47 5.03 -1.27
C SER A 89 -4.04 5.39 -1.69
N VAL A 90 -3.82 5.66 -2.98
CA VAL A 90 -2.52 6.06 -3.51
C VAL A 90 -2.57 7.52 -3.96
N SER A 91 -1.58 8.31 -3.53
CA SER A 91 -1.50 9.73 -3.87
C SER A 91 -0.06 10.19 -4.10
N LEU A 92 0.09 11.19 -4.97
CA LEU A 92 1.36 11.85 -5.22
C LEU A 92 1.47 13.10 -4.35
N LEU A 93 2.55 13.19 -3.58
CA LEU A 93 2.80 14.25 -2.61
C LEU A 93 4.13 14.94 -2.91
N GLN A 94 4.18 16.25 -2.74
CA GLN A 94 5.44 17.00 -2.84
C GLN A 94 5.40 18.22 -1.91
N ARG A 95 6.41 18.39 -1.06
CA ARG A 95 6.47 19.51 -0.12
C ARG A 95 6.77 20.85 -0.84
N SER A 96 7.78 20.86 -1.70
CA SER A 96 8.17 22.01 -2.53
C SER A 96 8.60 21.55 -3.91
N ASN A 97 8.71 22.45 -4.90
CA ASN A 97 9.19 22.10 -6.24
C ASN A 97 10.60 21.47 -6.26
N SER A 98 11.40 21.65 -5.21
CA SER A 98 12.74 21.09 -5.05
C SER A 98 12.76 19.82 -4.19
N SER A 99 11.63 19.41 -3.63
CA SER A 99 11.52 18.18 -2.84
C SER A 99 11.29 16.99 -3.76
N LEU A 100 11.72 15.81 -3.33
CA LEU A 100 11.40 14.55 -3.99
C LEU A 100 9.88 14.38 -4.11
N VAL A 101 9.44 13.77 -5.21
CA VAL A 101 8.03 13.40 -5.37
C VAL A 101 7.80 12.09 -4.64
N SER A 102 6.91 12.10 -3.66
CA SER A 102 6.51 10.91 -2.93
C SER A 102 5.27 10.31 -3.57
N CYS A 103 5.31 9.02 -3.89
CA CYS A 103 4.12 8.22 -4.06
C CYS A 103 3.81 7.55 -2.72
N HIS A 104 2.67 7.90 -2.14
CA HIS A 104 2.27 7.45 -0.81
C HIS A 104 1.03 6.56 -0.93
N ALA A 105 1.15 5.33 -0.43
CA ALA A 105 0.07 4.37 -0.31
C ALA A 105 -0.29 4.20 1.17
N THR A 106 -1.58 4.29 1.50
CA THR A 106 -2.07 4.20 2.89
C THR A 106 -3.41 3.48 2.97
N GLY A 107 -3.68 2.83 4.10
CA GLY A 107 -4.92 2.11 4.34
C GLY A 107 -4.99 0.76 3.64
N PHE A 108 -3.86 0.06 3.48
CA PHE A 108 -3.82 -1.26 2.85
C PHE A 108 -3.61 -2.39 3.86
N PHE A 109 -4.10 -3.57 3.52
CA PHE A 109 -3.86 -4.82 4.23
C PHE A 109 -4.01 -6.00 3.25
N PRO A 110 -3.15 -7.03 3.30
CA PRO A 110 -2.01 -7.23 4.22
C PRO A 110 -0.79 -6.34 3.86
N ASP A 111 0.31 -6.49 4.60
CA ASP A 111 1.60 -5.83 4.37
C ASP A 111 2.45 -6.48 3.26
N MET A 112 2.04 -7.63 2.75
CA MET A 112 2.70 -8.30 1.63
C MET A 112 2.39 -7.59 0.29
N VAL A 113 3.12 -6.50 0.03
CA VAL A 113 2.89 -5.59 -1.10
C VAL A 113 4.20 -5.11 -1.70
N ASP A 114 4.13 -4.68 -2.96
CA ASP A 114 5.19 -3.95 -3.63
C ASP A 114 4.71 -2.56 -4.07
N LEU A 115 5.60 -1.59 -3.93
CA LEU A 115 5.41 -0.22 -4.36
C LEU A 115 6.69 0.21 -5.09
N PHE A 116 6.56 0.54 -6.38
CA PHE A 116 7.70 0.85 -7.25
C PHE A 116 7.35 1.89 -8.30
N TRP A 117 8.39 2.48 -8.89
CA TRP A 117 8.26 3.38 -10.04
C TRP A 117 8.51 2.61 -11.33
N MET A 118 7.64 2.82 -12.30
CA MET A 118 7.79 2.36 -13.68
C MET A 118 8.14 3.54 -14.57
N LYS A 119 9.07 3.34 -15.50
CA LYS A 119 9.41 4.28 -16.56
C LYS A 119 9.29 3.57 -17.90
N ASP A 120 8.42 4.07 -18.78
CA ASP A 120 8.22 3.52 -20.13
C ASP A 120 7.93 2.01 -20.18
N GLY A 121 7.39 1.44 -19.09
CA GLY A 121 7.04 0.01 -19.01
C GLY A 121 8.07 -0.88 -18.32
N GLU A 122 9.18 -0.33 -17.83
CA GLU A 122 10.20 -1.04 -17.05
C GLU A 122 10.32 -0.47 -15.64
N GLU A 123 10.68 -1.33 -14.67
CA GLU A 123 10.89 -0.89 -13.29
C GLU A 123 12.14 -0.01 -13.20
N PHE A 124 12.01 1.12 -12.52
CA PHE A 124 13.04 2.17 -12.46
C PHE A 124 13.61 2.27 -11.04
N HIS A 125 14.93 2.16 -10.91
CA HIS A 125 15.62 2.07 -9.62
C HIS A 125 16.66 3.17 -9.33
N GLU A 126 17.20 3.88 -10.34
CA GLU A 126 18.41 4.72 -10.17
C GLU A 126 18.22 5.94 -9.27
N ASP A 127 17.07 6.61 -9.33
CA ASP A 127 16.76 7.85 -8.59
C ASP A 127 15.61 7.68 -7.60
N VAL A 128 15.54 6.49 -7.00
CA VAL A 128 14.39 6.03 -6.21
C VAL A 128 14.81 5.65 -4.80
N GLU A 129 14.12 6.23 -3.81
CA GLU A 129 14.28 5.86 -2.39
C GLU A 129 13.01 5.15 -1.91
N LYS A 130 13.12 3.88 -1.50
CA LYS A 130 11.99 3.08 -0.98
C LYS A 130 11.92 3.24 0.54
N GLY A 131 10.76 3.67 1.04
CA GLY A 131 10.49 3.75 2.47
C GLY A 131 10.13 2.39 3.08
N GLU A 132 9.98 2.36 4.40
CA GLU A 132 9.51 1.19 5.14
C GLU A 132 7.98 1.10 5.16
N ILE A 133 7.46 -0.11 5.44
CA ILE A 133 6.05 -0.33 5.72
C ILE A 133 5.80 0.00 7.20
N LEU A 134 4.87 0.92 7.46
CA LEU A 134 4.53 1.37 8.81
C LEU A 134 3.09 0.96 9.15
N PRO A 135 2.85 0.35 10.33
CA PRO A 135 1.50 0.01 10.77
C PRO A 135 0.73 1.24 11.28
N HIS A 136 -0.58 1.21 11.13
CA HIS A 136 -1.53 2.07 11.82
C HIS A 136 -2.23 1.33 12.97
N ASN A 137 -2.95 2.09 13.80
CA ASN A 137 -3.73 1.54 14.91
C ASN A 137 -5.04 0.86 14.47
N ASP A 138 -5.40 0.94 13.19
CA ASP A 138 -6.63 0.38 12.60
C ASP A 138 -6.38 -0.93 11.82
N GLU A 139 -5.26 -1.60 12.10
CA GLU A 139 -4.81 -2.85 11.44
C GLU A 139 -4.43 -2.68 9.95
N THR A 140 -4.36 -1.44 9.45
CA THR A 140 -3.85 -1.15 8.10
C THR A 140 -2.40 -0.67 8.12
N PHE A 141 -1.80 -0.61 6.93
CA PHE A 141 -0.42 -0.17 6.74
C PHE A 141 -0.34 1.06 5.83
N GLN A 142 0.82 1.71 5.87
CA GLN A 142 1.23 2.76 4.94
C GLN A 142 2.67 2.56 4.49
N MET A 143 2.99 3.10 3.31
CA MET A 143 4.33 3.08 2.75
C MET A 143 4.49 4.22 1.73
N SER A 144 5.73 4.71 1.57
CA SER A 144 6.07 5.71 0.56
C SER A 144 7.26 5.28 -0.27
N ILE A 145 7.27 5.69 -1.53
CA ILE A 145 8.45 5.64 -2.40
C ILE A 145 8.70 7.01 -3.00
N TYR A 146 9.97 7.43 -3.07
CA TYR A 146 10.36 8.78 -3.47
C TYR A 146 11.12 8.72 -4.79
N LEU A 147 10.81 9.65 -5.70
CA LEU A 147 11.50 9.82 -6.97
C LEU A 147 12.15 11.22 -7.02
N ASN A 148 13.43 11.26 -7.38
CA ASN A 148 14.11 12.51 -7.67
C ASN A 148 13.77 13.00 -9.09
N THR A 149 13.06 14.12 -9.17
CA THR A 149 12.67 14.72 -10.45
C THR A 149 13.47 15.97 -10.80
N SER A 150 14.50 16.30 -10.01
CA SER A 150 15.23 17.59 -10.13
C SER A 150 15.96 17.74 -11.46
N SER A 151 16.39 16.63 -12.06
CA SER A 151 17.12 16.56 -13.33
C SER A 151 16.20 16.30 -14.54
N LEU A 152 14.89 16.11 -14.34
CA LEU A 152 13.98 15.63 -15.38
C LEU A 152 13.11 16.76 -15.96
N PRO A 153 13.03 16.90 -17.30
CA PRO A 153 12.11 17.84 -17.92
C PRO A 153 10.66 17.40 -17.70
N LEU A 154 9.73 18.36 -17.57
CA LEU A 154 8.30 18.09 -17.30
C LEU A 154 7.64 17.20 -18.36
N THR A 155 8.18 17.16 -19.58
CA THR A 155 7.72 16.27 -20.66
C THR A 155 7.94 14.81 -20.34
N ASP A 156 9.01 14.49 -19.61
CA ASP A 156 9.39 13.12 -19.27
C ASP A 156 8.64 12.61 -18.04
N TRP A 157 8.01 13.50 -17.26
CA TRP A 157 7.24 13.09 -16.08
C TRP A 157 6.11 12.13 -16.44
N LYS A 158 5.49 12.31 -17.62
CA LYS A 158 4.41 11.43 -18.11
C LYS A 158 4.86 10.00 -18.39
N LYS A 159 6.17 9.75 -18.51
CA LYS A 159 6.76 8.42 -18.70
C LYS A 159 6.80 7.63 -17.40
N PHE A 160 6.74 8.34 -16.26
CA PHE A 160 6.79 7.72 -14.94
C PHE A 160 5.39 7.42 -14.43
N SER A 161 5.25 6.26 -13.81
CA SER A 161 4.06 5.88 -13.07
C SER A 161 4.43 5.15 -11.80
N CYS A 162 3.74 5.46 -10.71
CA CYS A 162 3.88 4.71 -9.48
C CYS A 162 2.89 3.55 -9.50
N VAL A 163 3.39 2.35 -9.19
CA VAL A 163 2.61 1.12 -9.20
C VAL A 163 2.61 0.53 -7.80
N PHE A 164 1.41 0.40 -7.23
CA PHE A 164 1.16 -0.43 -6.07
C PHE A 164 0.65 -1.78 -6.54
N GLN A 165 1.37 -2.83 -6.19
CA GLN A 165 1.06 -4.20 -6.51
C GLN A 165 0.85 -4.97 -5.20
N LEU A 166 -0.37 -5.42 -4.97
CA LEU A 166 -0.63 -6.37 -3.89
C LEU A 166 -0.07 -7.73 -4.32
N PHE A 167 0.60 -8.44 -3.41
CA PHE A 167 0.89 -9.85 -3.62
C PHE A 167 -0.44 -10.55 -3.94
N ARG A 168 -0.49 -11.32 -5.06
CA ARG A 168 -1.67 -12.03 -5.64
C ARG A 168 -2.25 -11.52 -6.98
N ASN A 169 -1.59 -10.63 -7.73
CA ASN A 169 -2.01 -10.23 -9.10
C ASN A 169 -3.50 -9.84 -9.26
N GLN A 170 -4.17 -9.46 -8.16
CA GLN A 170 -5.62 -9.23 -8.19
C GLN A 170 -5.97 -7.87 -8.76
N LYS A 171 -5.11 -6.86 -8.53
CA LYS A 171 -5.25 -5.52 -9.08
C LYS A 171 -3.99 -4.70 -8.80
N ASN A 172 -3.37 -4.16 -9.84
CA ASN A 172 -2.35 -3.12 -9.68
C ASN A 172 -3.03 -1.76 -9.66
N ILE A 173 -2.65 -0.90 -8.73
CA ILE A 173 -3.07 0.49 -8.70
C ILE A 173 -1.93 1.32 -9.28
N THR A 174 -2.16 1.89 -10.45
CA THR A 174 -1.17 2.70 -11.15
C THR A 174 -1.61 4.16 -11.15
N ILE A 175 -0.71 5.06 -10.74
CA ILE A 175 -0.91 6.51 -10.85
C ILE A 175 0.23 7.12 -11.68
N SER A 176 -0.13 7.71 -12.82
CA SER A 176 0.83 8.42 -13.67
C SER A 176 1.31 9.69 -12.97
N LEU A 177 2.61 9.95 -13.07
CA LEU A 177 3.20 11.17 -12.54
C LEU A 177 2.73 12.36 -13.38
N ASP A 178 1.96 13.22 -12.72
CA ASP A 178 1.42 14.44 -13.30
C ASP A 178 1.46 15.53 -12.23
N LYS A 179 2.14 16.63 -12.55
CA LYS A 179 2.30 17.78 -11.65
C LYS A 179 0.96 18.33 -11.16
N THR A 180 -0.11 18.21 -11.94
CA THR A 180 -1.45 18.67 -11.55
C THR A 180 -2.12 17.78 -10.50
N LYS A 181 -1.73 16.51 -10.40
CA LYS A 181 -2.25 15.53 -9.43
C LYS A 181 -1.46 15.52 -8.12
N ILE A 182 -0.32 16.21 -8.07
CA ILE A 182 0.52 16.32 -6.89
C ILE A 182 -0.14 17.20 -5.84
N ARG A 183 -0.34 16.64 -4.65
CA ARG A 183 -0.79 17.41 -3.48
C ARG A 183 0.41 18.08 -2.82
N THR A 184 0.30 19.38 -2.59
CA THR A 184 1.32 20.19 -1.91
C THR A 184 0.71 20.92 -0.73
N ASN A 185 1.47 21.08 0.35
CA ASN A 185 1.07 21.86 1.52
C ASN A 185 1.56 23.32 1.39
N LYS A 186 1.26 23.99 0.27
CA LYS A 186 1.54 25.43 0.16
C LYS A 186 0.55 26.21 1.03
N ALA A 187 1.04 26.78 2.13
CA ALA A 187 0.35 27.86 2.80
C ALA A 187 0.27 29.05 1.82
N THR A 188 -0.91 29.34 1.30
CA THR A 188 -1.18 30.58 0.58
C THR A 188 -1.14 31.72 1.58
N TYR A 189 0.03 32.30 1.81
CA TYR A 189 0.12 33.63 2.40
C TYR A 189 -0.46 34.62 1.38
N SER A 190 -1.78 34.85 1.48
CA SER A 190 -2.43 36.00 0.85
C SER A 190 -1.91 37.25 1.55
N MET A 191 -0.85 37.86 1.01
CA MET A 191 -0.54 39.24 1.34
C MET A 191 -1.72 40.08 0.85
N SER A 192 -2.57 40.54 1.76
CA SER A 192 -3.71 41.37 1.39
C SER A 192 -3.21 42.60 0.64
N PRO A 193 -3.87 43.05 -0.44
CA PRO A 193 -3.52 44.29 -1.12
C PRO A 193 -3.46 45.48 -0.16
N ALA A 194 -4.26 45.44 0.90
CA ALA A 194 -4.25 46.43 1.98
C ALA A 194 -2.91 46.51 2.71
N LEU A 195 -2.24 45.39 3.02
CA LEU A 195 -0.93 45.39 3.68
C LEU A 195 0.16 46.00 2.79
N ILE A 196 0.10 45.73 1.48
CA ILE A 196 1.01 46.34 0.50
C ILE A 196 0.78 47.85 0.46
N VAL A 197 -0.48 48.30 0.35
CA VAL A 197 -0.83 49.73 0.33
C VAL A 197 -0.42 50.44 1.63
N VAL A 198 -0.61 49.80 2.80
CA VAL A 198 -0.19 50.35 4.10
C VAL A 198 1.33 50.50 4.16
N SER A 199 2.10 49.52 3.67
CA SER A 199 3.57 49.63 3.62
C SER A 199 4.04 50.79 2.72
N TYR A 200 3.42 50.98 1.55
CA TYR A 200 3.72 52.10 0.66
C TYR A 200 3.31 53.45 1.27
N LEU A 201 2.15 53.54 1.92
CA LEU A 201 1.72 54.72 2.66
C LEU A 201 2.68 55.06 3.81
N PHE A 202 3.13 54.06 4.55
CA PHE A 202 4.08 54.26 5.64
C PHE A 202 5.42 54.77 5.12
N LEU A 203 5.96 54.16 4.06
CA LEU A 203 7.17 54.62 3.39
C LEU A 203 7.03 56.04 2.82
N TRP A 204 5.88 56.38 2.25
CA TRP A 204 5.58 57.72 1.74
C TRP A 204 5.52 58.75 2.87
N LEU A 205 4.84 58.44 3.97
CA LEU A 205 4.75 59.30 5.17
C LEU A 205 6.10 59.51 5.84
N THR A 206 6.94 58.48 5.91
CA THR A 206 8.29 58.60 6.48
C THR A 206 9.29 59.25 5.53
N GLY A 207 9.10 59.09 4.20
CA GLY A 207 9.98 59.62 3.16
C GLY A 207 9.84 61.11 2.89
N ILE A 208 8.68 61.72 3.20
CA ILE A 208 8.47 63.17 3.02
C ILE A 208 9.19 64.01 4.10
N ARG A 209 9.61 63.41 5.22
CA ARG A 209 10.28 64.16 6.30
C ARG A 209 11.75 64.54 6.02
N SER A 210 12.37 64.04 4.94
CA SER A 210 13.80 64.29 4.69
C SER A 210 14.12 65.39 3.66
N PHE A 211 13.13 66.10 3.08
CA PHE A 211 13.39 67.07 2.00
C PHE A 211 13.06 68.54 2.28
N THR A 212 12.71 68.92 3.52
CA THR A 212 12.38 70.34 3.85
C THR A 212 13.42 71.07 4.72
N HIS A 213 14.63 70.54 4.92
CA HIS A 213 15.67 71.21 5.73
C HIS A 213 17.05 71.33 5.04
N LEU A 214 17.07 71.54 3.73
CA LEU A 214 18.26 72.02 3.01
C LEU A 214 17.92 73.32 2.27
N LYS A 215 18.07 74.44 2.99
CA LYS A 215 18.36 75.75 2.42
C LYS A 215 19.32 76.48 3.35
#